data_AF-A0A344X235-F1
#
_entry.id   AF-A0A344X235-F1
#
_cell.length_a   1.000
_cell.length_b   1.000
_cell.length_c   1.000
_cell.angle_alpha   90.00
_cell.angle_beta   90.00
_cell.angle_gamma   90.00
#
_symmetry.space_group_name_H-M   'P 1'
#
loop_
_entity.id
_entity.type
_entity.pdbx_description
1 polymer ?
#
loop_
_entity_poly.entity_id
_entity_poly.type
_entity_poly.pdbx_seq_one_letter_code
_entity_poly.pdbx_strand_id
1 'polypeptide(L)'
;RDAKKDAYWAHHDLALIAYALWPTGFFRLALPDEDEMAWFEANYPGWYDHYGKIYREWKALGCEDPRSGFIPIQWLLERGHHVYIDRVSQVPFCPTLSKGASSLRVHEYNGKKHSFSDDW
;
A
#
# COMPACT_ATOMS: atom_id res chain seq x y z
N ARG A 1 -21.73 4.71 -7.57
CA ARG A 1 -21.78 3.37 -6.92
C ARG A 1 -20.37 2.82 -6.75
N ASP A 2 -19.46 3.10 -7.68
CA ASP A 2 -18.11 2.55 -7.68
C ASP A 2 -17.22 3.14 -6.58
N ALA A 3 -17.27 4.46 -6.36
CA ALA A 3 -16.57 5.11 -5.24
C ALA A 3 -16.89 4.48 -3.87
N LYS A 4 -18.15 4.10 -3.62
CA LYS A 4 -18.55 3.46 -2.35
C LYS A 4 -17.97 2.04 -2.20
N LYS A 5 -17.79 1.32 -3.31
CA LYS A 5 -17.19 -0.03 -3.28
C LYS A 5 -15.70 0.05 -2.96
N ASP A 6 -15.01 1.02 -3.56
CA ASP A 6 -13.58 1.22 -3.36
C ASP A 6 -13.23 1.75 -1.96
N ALA A 7 -14.08 2.61 -1.40
CA ALA A 7 -13.86 3.28 -0.12
C ALA A 7 -13.63 2.35 1.09
N TYR A 8 -14.06 1.08 1.03
CA TYR A 8 -13.98 0.18 2.18
C TYR A 8 -12.53 -0.17 2.54
N TRP A 9 -11.66 -0.46 1.55
CA TRP A 9 -10.27 -0.87 1.78
C TRP A 9 -9.22 0.16 1.32
N ALA A 10 -9.59 1.11 0.45
CA ALA A 10 -8.63 1.99 -0.22
C ALA A 10 -7.65 2.73 0.72
N HIS A 11 -8.10 3.12 1.91
CA HIS A 11 -7.24 3.81 2.87
C HIS A 11 -6.21 2.89 3.54
N HIS A 12 -6.52 1.60 3.70
CA HIS A 12 -5.55 0.61 4.17
C HIS A 12 -4.54 0.23 3.09
N ASP A 13 -4.99 0.12 1.83
CA ASP A 13 -4.12 -0.06 0.67
C ASP A 13 -3.11 1.09 0.55
N LEU A 14 -3.58 2.34 0.71
CA LEU A 14 -2.72 3.52 0.70
C LEU A 14 -1.77 3.55 1.90
N ALA A 15 -2.23 3.21 3.11
CA ALA A 15 -1.39 3.19 4.30
C ALA A 15 -0.17 2.26 4.14
N LEU A 16 -0.37 1.10 3.49
CA LEU A 16 0.71 0.17 3.18
C LEU A 16 1.79 0.82 2.32
N ILE A 17 1.39 1.50 1.24
CA ILE A 17 2.32 2.19 0.33
C ILE A 17 3.00 3.37 1.02
N ALA A 18 2.25 4.17 1.79
CA ALA A 18 2.78 5.31 2.53
C ALA A 18 3.86 4.87 3.53
N TYR A 19 3.64 3.76 4.25
CA TYR A 19 4.64 3.22 5.17
C TYR A 19 5.84 2.63 4.43
N ALA A 20 5.65 1.96 3.29
CA ALA A 20 6.76 1.43 2.50
C ALA A 20 7.68 2.53 1.93
N LEU A 21 7.11 3.71 1.65
CA LEU A 21 7.81 4.89 1.14
C LEU A 21 8.09 5.93 2.24
N TRP A 22 8.08 5.56 3.52
CA TRP A 22 8.26 6.49 4.63
C TRP A 22 9.45 7.47 4.50
N PRO A 23 10.60 7.13 3.88
CA PRO A 23 11.72 8.07 3.73
C PRO A 23 11.43 9.26 2.80
N THR A 24 10.37 9.21 1.98
CA THR A 24 9.99 10.31 1.08
C THR A 24 9.07 11.33 1.75
N GLY A 25 8.59 11.05 2.97
CA GLY A 25 7.74 11.95 3.74
C GLY A 25 8.54 13.01 4.52
N PHE A 26 7.80 13.94 5.11
CA PHE A 26 8.32 14.98 6.03
C PHE A 26 7.72 14.85 7.44
N PHE A 27 7.19 13.67 7.75
CA PHE A 27 6.56 13.32 9.01
C PHE A 27 7.04 11.94 9.47
N ARG A 28 6.90 11.65 10.77
CA ARG A 28 7.25 10.35 11.35
C ARG A 28 6.04 9.44 11.34
N LEU A 29 6.24 8.18 10.96
CA LEU A 29 5.22 7.14 10.97
C LEU A 29 5.50 6.14 12.10
N ALA A 30 4.47 5.38 12.47
CA ALA A 30 4.54 4.27 13.41
C ALA A 30 3.73 3.09 12.84
N LEU A 31 4.21 1.87 13.04
CA LEU A 31 3.38 0.69 12.80
C LEU A 31 2.25 0.60 13.84
N PRO A 32 1.09 0.03 13.47
CA PRO A 32 0.05 -0.27 14.45
C PRO A 32 0.57 -1.16 15.57
N ASP A 33 0.23 -0.81 16.82
CA ASP A 33 0.52 -1.67 17.97
C ASP A 33 -0.51 -2.82 18.11
N GLU A 34 -0.39 -3.63 19.18
CA GLU A 34 -1.27 -4.80 19.39
C GLU A 34 -2.74 -4.41 19.60
N ASP A 35 -2.99 -3.33 20.34
CA ASP A 35 -4.34 -2.86 20.64
C ASP A 35 -4.97 -2.25 19.38
N GLU A 36 -4.19 -1.49 18.61
CA GLU A 36 -4.60 -0.94 17.31
C GLU A 36 -4.85 -2.03 16.27
N MET A 37 -3.99 -3.07 16.20
CA MET A 37 -4.22 -4.21 15.31
C MET A 37 -5.51 -4.97 15.67
N ALA A 38 -5.79 -5.16 16.97
CA ALA A 38 -7.04 -5.77 17.43
C ALA A 38 -8.26 -4.89 17.08
N TRP A 39 -8.12 -3.57 17.23
CA TRP A 39 -9.16 -2.62 16.83
C TRP A 39 -9.41 -2.65 15.32
N PHE A 40 -8.36 -2.68 14.49
CA PHE A 40 -8.50 -2.79 13.04
C PHE A 40 -9.22 -4.07 12.63
N GLU A 41 -8.85 -5.23 13.19
CA GLU A 41 -9.52 -6.49 12.88
C GLU A 41 -11.00 -6.49 13.31
N ALA A 42 -11.32 -5.89 14.46
CA ALA A 42 -12.71 -5.80 14.92
C ALA A 42 -13.60 -4.93 14.01
N ASN A 43 -13.04 -3.87 13.41
CA ASN A 43 -13.79 -2.94 12.55
C ASN A 43 -13.72 -3.29 11.06
N TYR A 44 -12.66 -3.98 10.66
CA TYR A 44 -12.39 -4.42 9.29
C TYR A 44 -12.00 -5.90 9.29
N PRO A 45 -12.94 -6.84 9.50
CA PRO A 45 -12.63 -8.26 9.54
C PRO A 45 -11.84 -8.73 8.31
N GLY A 46 -10.72 -9.41 8.53
CA GLY A 46 -9.75 -9.78 7.50
C GLY A 46 -8.69 -8.71 7.19
N TRP A 47 -8.55 -7.69 8.03
CA TRP A 47 -7.45 -6.73 7.99
C TRP A 47 -6.15 -7.36 8.47
N TYR A 48 -6.21 -8.11 9.59
CA TYR A 48 -5.02 -8.71 10.21
C TYR A 48 -4.38 -9.77 9.31
N ASP A 49 -5.21 -10.61 8.69
CA ASP A 49 -4.75 -11.67 7.79
C ASP A 49 -4.03 -11.15 6.54
N HIS A 50 -4.15 -9.86 6.25
CA HIS A 50 -3.48 -9.18 5.13
C HIS A 50 -2.47 -8.14 5.62
N TYR A 51 -2.93 -6.96 6.03
CA TYR A 51 -2.05 -5.84 6.40
C TYR A 51 -1.31 -6.10 7.71
N GLY A 52 -1.99 -6.65 8.72
CA GLY A 52 -1.39 -6.93 10.03
C GLY A 52 -0.19 -7.88 9.92
N LYS A 53 -0.33 -8.97 9.16
CA LYS A 53 0.78 -9.91 8.88
C LYS A 53 1.93 -9.24 8.14
N ILE A 54 1.66 -8.40 7.14
CA ILE A 54 2.71 -7.66 6.42
C ILE A 54 3.46 -6.71 7.36
N TYR A 55 2.76 -5.95 8.19
CA TYR A 55 3.39 -5.04 9.16
C TYR A 55 4.23 -5.81 10.20
N ARG A 56 3.77 -6.98 10.67
CA ARG A 56 4.57 -7.83 11.55
C ARG A 56 5.84 -8.34 10.88
N GLU A 57 5.76 -8.74 9.62
CA GLU A 57 6.93 -9.16 8.85
C GLU A 57 7.92 -8.00 8.69
N TRP A 58 7.46 -6.81 8.32
CA TRP A 58 8.31 -5.63 8.20
C TRP A 58 8.97 -5.24 9.53
N LYS A 59 8.24 -5.34 10.64
CA LYS A 59 8.79 -5.12 11.98
C LYS A 59 9.87 -6.15 12.32
N ALA A 60 9.65 -7.42 12.01
CA ALA A 60 10.62 -8.49 12.22
C ALA A 60 11.88 -8.32 11.37
N LEU A 61 11.76 -7.73 10.17
CA LEU A 61 12.87 -7.34 9.30
C LEU A 61 13.57 -6.04 9.75
N GLY A 62 13.08 -5.37 10.80
CA GLY A 62 13.72 -4.21 11.39
C GLY A 62 13.45 -2.90 10.66
N CYS A 63 12.26 -2.70 10.08
CA CYS A 63 11.92 -1.47 9.35
C CYS A 63 12.00 -0.17 10.18
N GLU A 64 12.03 -0.28 11.52
CA GLU A 64 12.18 0.84 12.45
C GLU A 64 13.61 0.94 13.05
N ASP A 65 14.48 -0.08 12.86
CA ASP A 65 15.88 -0.02 13.28
C ASP A 65 16.74 0.57 12.16
N PRO A 66 17.35 1.76 12.34
CA PRO A 66 18.17 2.39 11.29
C PRO A 66 19.41 1.58 10.90
N ARG A 67 19.78 0.54 11.66
CA ARG A 67 20.92 -0.35 11.37
C ARG A 67 20.53 -1.57 10.52
N SER A 68 19.24 -1.81 10.29
CA SER A 68 18.76 -3.00 9.57
C SER A 68 19.11 -2.98 8.08
N GLY A 69 19.26 -1.79 7.49
CA GLY A 69 19.37 -1.63 6.04
C GLY A 69 18.09 -1.99 5.27
N PHE A 70 16.97 -2.18 5.97
CA PHE A 70 15.69 -2.59 5.41
C PHE A 70 14.72 -1.41 5.30
N ILE A 71 14.18 -1.20 4.09
CA ILE A 71 13.08 -0.28 3.82
C ILE A 71 11.97 -1.08 3.12
N PRO A 72 10.70 -1.00 3.55
CA PRO A 72 9.68 -1.93 3.05
C PRO A 72 9.38 -1.84 1.55
N ILE A 73 9.74 -0.75 0.86
CA ILE A 73 9.67 -0.69 -0.62
C ILE A 73 10.52 -1.79 -1.29
N GLN A 74 11.63 -2.21 -0.68
CA GLN A 74 12.46 -3.30 -1.19
C GLN A 74 11.69 -4.63 -1.14
N TRP A 75 11.02 -4.90 -0.01
CA TRP A 75 10.17 -6.08 0.18
C TRP A 75 9.06 -6.15 -0.88
N LEU A 76 8.43 -5.01 -1.19
CA LEU A 76 7.42 -4.94 -2.23
C LEU A 76 8.01 -5.33 -3.60
N LEU A 77 9.13 -4.71 -3.99
CA LEU A 77 9.77 -4.96 -5.28
C LEU A 77 10.29 -6.39 -5.44
N GLU A 78 10.91 -6.96 -4.41
CA GLU A 78 11.44 -8.33 -4.40
C GLU A 78 10.34 -9.38 -4.57
N ARG A 79 9.12 -9.08 -4.14
CA ARG A 79 7.95 -9.97 -4.24
C ARG A 79 7.06 -9.66 -5.45
N GLY A 80 7.50 -8.77 -6.34
CA GLY A 80 6.74 -8.39 -7.55
C GLY A 80 5.55 -7.48 -7.30
N HIS A 81 5.46 -6.87 -6.12
CA HIS A 81 4.42 -5.91 -5.74
C HIS A 81 4.81 -4.51 -6.20
N HIS A 82 4.65 -4.25 -7.49
CA HIS A 82 4.98 -2.95 -8.07
C HIS A 82 3.97 -1.86 -7.65
N VAL A 83 4.48 -0.72 -7.21
CA VAL A 83 3.70 0.51 -6.98
C VAL A 83 3.68 1.31 -8.28
N TYR A 84 2.47 1.63 -8.74
CA TYR A 84 2.22 2.50 -9.89
C TYR A 84 1.68 3.84 -9.40
N ILE A 85 1.84 4.88 -10.22
CA ILE A 85 1.22 6.19 -10.00
C ILE A 85 0.18 6.38 -11.10
N ASP A 86 -1.06 6.67 -10.71
CA ASP A 86 -2.10 6.97 -11.68
C ASP A 86 -1.76 8.27 -12.44
N ARG A 87 -1.89 8.23 -13.76
CA ARG A 87 -1.59 9.37 -14.65
C ARG A 87 -2.51 10.55 -14.37
N VAL A 88 -3.73 10.33 -13.91
CA VAL A 88 -4.74 11.38 -13.76
C VAL A 88 -4.72 11.94 -12.34
N SER A 89 -5.04 11.13 -11.33
CA SER A 89 -5.21 11.53 -9.94
C SER A 89 -3.90 11.67 -9.15
N GLN A 90 -2.81 11.07 -9.64
CA GLN A 90 -1.52 10.94 -8.94
C GLN A 90 -1.56 10.06 -7.67
N VAL A 91 -2.69 9.38 -7.40
CA VAL A 91 -2.77 8.45 -6.27
C VAL A 91 -1.89 7.22 -6.57
N PRO A 92 -1.01 6.82 -5.64
CA PRO A 92 -0.24 5.60 -5.80
C PRO A 92 -1.14 4.37 -5.57
N PHE A 93 -0.90 3.29 -6.32
CA PHE A 93 -1.66 2.05 -6.20
C PHE A 93 -0.80 0.81 -6.45
N CYS A 94 -1.14 -0.32 -5.81
CA CYS A 94 -0.44 -1.59 -5.93
C CYS A 94 -1.42 -2.73 -6.25
N PRO A 95 -1.71 -3.00 -7.55
CA PRO A 95 -2.78 -3.91 -7.96
C PRO A 95 -2.68 -5.34 -7.40
N THR A 96 -1.47 -5.80 -7.08
CA THR A 96 -1.24 -7.17 -6.56
C THR A 96 -1.47 -7.31 -5.07
N LEU A 97 -1.57 -6.20 -4.33
CA LEU A 97 -1.79 -6.19 -2.88
C LEU A 97 -3.05 -5.47 -2.45
N SER A 98 -3.60 -4.58 -3.29
CA SER A 98 -4.82 -3.85 -2.95
C SER A 98 -5.99 -4.80 -2.69
N LYS A 99 -6.70 -4.61 -1.58
CA LYS A 99 -8.02 -5.22 -1.35
C LYS A 99 -9.16 -4.39 -1.96
N GLY A 100 -8.91 -3.11 -2.22
CA GLY A 100 -9.80 -2.17 -2.92
C GLY A 100 -9.93 -2.48 -4.41
N ALA A 101 -10.63 -1.60 -5.13
CA ALA A 101 -11.02 -1.79 -6.52
C ALA A 101 -9.99 -1.26 -7.53
N SER A 102 -8.70 -1.18 -7.17
CA SER A 102 -7.67 -0.67 -8.07
C SER A 102 -7.42 -1.65 -9.23
N SER A 103 -7.56 -1.18 -10.47
CA SER A 103 -7.31 -1.94 -11.69
C SER A 103 -6.17 -1.31 -12.48
N LEU A 104 -5.22 -2.10 -12.98
CA LEU A 104 -4.11 -1.57 -13.78
C LEU A 104 -4.45 -1.60 -15.26
N ARG A 105 -4.54 -0.42 -15.88
CA ARG A 105 -4.46 -0.25 -17.33
C ARG A 105 -3.16 0.48 -17.68
N VAL A 106 -2.36 -0.09 -18.56
CA VAL A 106 -1.16 0.57 -19.10
C VAL A 106 -1.34 0.76 -20.60
N HIS A 107 -1.32 2.02 -21.03
CA HIS A 107 -1.36 2.38 -22.45
C HIS A 107 -0.06 3.04 -22.86
N GLU A 108 0.40 2.75 -24.07
CA GLU A 108 1.47 3.49 -24.72
C GLU A 108 0.86 4.41 -25.78
N TYR A 109 1.14 5.70 -25.68
CA TYR A 109 0.72 6.71 -26.66
C TYR A 109 1.91 7.59 -27.01
N ASN A 110 2.19 7.72 -28.30
CA ASN A 110 3.32 8.52 -28.81
C ASN A 110 4.67 8.17 -28.12
N GLY A 111 4.95 6.88 -27.93
CA GLY A 111 6.18 6.39 -27.29
C GLY A 111 6.27 6.59 -25.78
N LYS A 112 5.18 7.03 -25.11
CA LYS A 112 5.12 7.22 -23.66
C LYS A 112 4.10 6.28 -23.02
N LYS A 113 4.50 5.63 -21.92
CA LYS A 113 3.62 4.78 -21.11
C LYS A 113 2.88 5.59 -20.04
N HIS A 114 1.61 5.24 -19.85
CA HIS A 114 0.70 5.85 -18.88
C HIS A 114 -0.05 4.73 -18.12
N SER A 115 -0.02 4.78 -16.79
CA SER A 115 -0.75 3.88 -15.91
C SER A 115 -2.03 4.54 -15.41
N PHE A 116 -3.12 3.80 -15.35
CA PHE A 116 -4.43 4.23 -14.86
C PHE A 116 -4.96 3.23 -13.82
N SER A 117 -5.70 3.74 -12.82
CA SER A 117 -6.23 2.98 -11.67
C SER A 117 -7.72 2.59 -11.77
N ASP A 118 -8.51 3.36 -12.51
CA ASP A 118 -9.96 3.17 -12.64
C ASP A 118 -10.49 3.67 -14.00
N ASP A 119 -11.79 3.48 -14.24
CA ASP A 119 -12.42 3.73 -15.54
C ASP A 119 -12.80 5.22 -15.77
N TRP A 120 -12.59 6.10 -14.78
CA TRP A 120 -13.06 7.49 -14.80
C TRP A 120 -11.94 8.52 -15.05
#